data_AF-A0A3A6MQT1-F1
#
_entry.id   AF-A0A3A6MQT1-F1
#
_cell.length_a   1.000
_cell.length_b   1.000
_cell.length_c   1.000
_cell.angle_alpha   90.00
_cell.angle_beta   90.00
_cell.angle_gamma   90.00
#
_symmetry.space_group_name_H-M   'P 1'
#
loop_
_entity.id
_entity.type
_entity.pdbx_description
1 polymer ?
#
loop_
_entity_poly.entity_id
_entity_poly.type
_entity_poly.pdbx_seq_one_letter_code
_entity_poly.pdbx_strand_id
1 'polypeptide(L)' 'MKRGHVPLRTCVVCRRRAPKTELDRWLFQEGRLAHDERQQAPGFGHYCCRDGACRERIGIKLGKRKKLTSRKAKAPTSRC' A
#
# COMPACT_ATOMS: atom_id res chain seq x y z
N MET A 1 -2.02 -29.55 13.80
CA MET A 1 -2.68 -28.25 13.48
C MET A 1 -1.61 -27.22 13.12
N LYS A 2 -1.56 -26.71 11.88
CA LYS A 2 -0.61 -25.66 11.51
C LYS A 2 -1.05 -24.37 12.22
N ARG A 3 -0.30 -23.94 13.24
CA ARG A 3 -0.46 -22.59 13.81
C ARG A 3 -0.06 -21.62 12.71
N GLY A 4 -1.04 -21.03 12.03
CA GLY A 4 -0.80 -20.16 10.89
C GLY A 4 0.12 -19.00 11.30
N HIS A 5 1.24 -18.83 10.60
CA HIS A 5 2.11 -17.68 10.83
C HIS A 5 1.32 -16.41 10.48
N VAL A 6 1.11 -15.54 11.48
CA VAL A 6 0.47 -14.24 11.25
C VAL A 6 1.51 -13.30 10.66
N PRO A 7 1.36 -12.87 9.38
CA PRO A 7 2.34 -12.00 8.77
C PRO A 7 2.30 -10.61 9.43
N LEU A 8 3.42 -10.18 9.99
CA LEU A 8 3.62 -8.82 10.44
C LEU A 8 3.98 -7.92 9.24
N ARG A 9 3.35 -6.74 9.18
CA ARG A 9 3.63 -5.71 8.17
C ARG A 9 3.99 -4.40 8.85
N THR A 10 4.62 -3.52 8.10
CA THR A 10 5.11 -2.23 8.60
C THR A 10 4.30 -1.11 8.00
N CYS A 11 3.75 -0.24 8.86
CA CYS A 11 3.05 0.96 8.42
C CYS A 11 4.00 1.89 7.66
N VAL A 12 3.59 2.37 6.48
CA VAL A 12 4.44 3.27 5.69
C VAL A 12 4.59 4.64 6.35
N VAL A 13 3.62 5.06 7.17
CA VAL A 13 3.57 6.38 7.81
C VAL A 13 4.40 6.39 9.09
N CYS A 14 3.97 5.66 10.11
CA CYS A 14 4.59 5.65 11.44
C CYS A 14 5.67 4.59 11.62
N ARG A 15 5.88 3.70 10.64
CA ARG A 15 6.90 2.62 10.68
C ARG A 15 6.70 1.58 11.79
N ARG A 16 5.57 1.58 12.50
CA ARG A 16 5.17 0.52 13.44
C ARG A 16 4.95 -0.80 12.71
N ARG A 17 5.36 -1.91 13.33
CA ARG A 17 5.06 -3.27 12.90
C ARG A 17 3.78 -3.76 13.58
N ALA A 18 2.84 -4.28 12.81
CA ALA A 18 1.59 -4.83 13.32
C ALA A 18 1.12 -6.01 12.45
N PRO A 19 0.25 -6.90 12.96
CA PRO A 19 -0.39 -7.94 12.17
C PRO A 19 -1.07 -7.38 10.91
N LYS A 20 -1.02 -8.14 9.80
CA LYS A 20 -1.70 -7.79 8.54
C LYS A 20 -3.18 -7.44 8.74
N THR A 21 -3.84 -8.10 9.69
CA THR A 21 -5.26 -7.91 10.04
C THR A 21 -5.57 -6.57 10.70
N GLU A 22 -4.58 -5.93 11.33
CA GLU A 22 -4.72 -4.63 12.01
C GLU A 22 -4.36 -3.43 11.11
N LEU A 23 -3.80 -3.71 9.93
CA LEU A 23 -3.34 -2.70 8.99
C LEU A 23 -4.25 -2.66 7.76
N ASP A 24 -4.53 -1.45 7.31
CA ASP A 24 -5.24 -1.20 6.07
C ASP A 24 -4.26 -1.25 4.89
N ARG A 25 -4.67 -1.88 3.80
CA ARG A 25 -3.88 -1.89 2.56
C ARG A 25 -4.39 -0.78 1.64
N TRP A 26 -3.48 0.03 1.14
CA TRP A 26 -3.74 1.11 0.20
C TRP A 26 -2.92 0.89 -1.06
N LEU A 27 -3.53 0.97 -2.23
CA LEU A 27 -2.82 0.87 -3.50
C LEU A 27 -3.24 2.00 -4.43
N PHE A 28 -2.44 2.21 -5.47
CA PHE A 28 -2.84 3.12 -6.53
C PHE A 28 -3.60 2.35 -7.60
N GLN A 29 -4.87 2.70 -7.80
CA GLN A 29 -5.69 2.25 -8.91
C GLN A 29 -6.00 3.46 -9.78
N GLU A 30 -5.74 3.34 -11.09
CA GLU A 30 -6.03 4.42 -12.06
C GLU A 30 -5.45 5.79 -11.65
N GLY A 31 -4.29 5.77 -10.99
CA GLY A 31 -3.62 6.98 -10.53
C GLY A 31 -4.19 7.63 -9.26
N ARG A 32 -5.23 7.06 -8.65
CA ARG A 32 -5.82 7.47 -7.37
C ARG A 32 -5.48 6.47 -6.27
N LEU A 33 -5.37 6.95 -5.04
CA LEU A 33 -5.13 6.08 -3.89
C LEU A 33 -6.46 5.44 -3.48
N ALA A 34 -6.54 4.12 -3.59
CA ALA A 34 -7.69 3.31 -3.24
C ALA A 34 -7.39 2.47 -1.99
N HIS A 35 -8.39 2.33 -1.13
CA HIS A 35 -8.35 1.44 0.02
C HIS A 35 -8.78 0.03 -0.41
N ASP A 36 -7.95 -0.97 -0.11
CA ASP A 36 -8.21 -2.38 -0.41
C ASP A 36 -8.51 -3.12 0.89
N GLU A 37 -9.76 -3.01 1.31
CA GLU A 37 -10.32 -3.67 2.49
C GLU A 37 -10.12 -5.18 2.43
N ARG A 38 -10.28 -5.76 1.24
CA ARG A 38 -10.17 -7.20 1.00
C ARG A 38 -8.70 -7.67 0.96
N GLN A 39 -7.75 -6.75 0.86
CA GLN A 39 -6.30 -7.00 0.74
C GLN A 39 -5.95 -8.00 -0.37
N GLN A 40 -6.72 -7.99 -1.45
CA GLN A 40 -6.69 -8.96 -2.54
C GLN A 40 -6.42 -8.30 -3.90
N ALA A 41 -6.47 -6.97 -3.97
CA ALA A 41 -6.26 -6.29 -5.24
C ALA A 41 -4.84 -6.54 -5.78
N PRO A 42 -4.70 -6.78 -7.10
CA PRO A 42 -3.40 -6.91 -7.73
C PRO A 42 -2.63 -5.59 -7.67
N GLY A 43 -1.30 -5.67 -7.56
CA GLY A 43 -0.41 -4.50 -7.59
C GLY A 43 0.25 -4.13 -6.27
N PHE A 44 1.00 -3.02 -6.29
CA PHE A 44 1.79 -2.54 -5.17
C PHE A 44 0.91 -1.92 -4.08
N GLY A 45 0.71 -2.68 -3.01
CA GLY A 45 0.01 -2.21 -1.81
C GLY A 45 0.95 -1.68 -0.74
N HIS A 46 0.51 -0.63 -0.06
CA HIS A 46 1.15 0.03 1.07
C HIS A 46 0.29 -0.21 2.31
N TYR A 47 0.90 -0.66 3.40
CA TYR A 47 0.18 -0.89 4.65
C TYR A 47 0.15 0.38 5.51
N CYS A 48 -1.00 0.72 6.06
CA CYS A 48 -1.21 1.83 6.96
C CYS A 48 -1.89 1.37 8.25
N CYS A 49 -1.63 2.04 9.37
CA CYS A 49 -2.46 1.84 10.56
C CYS A 49 -3.87 2.37 10.30
N ARG A 50 -4.86 1.73 10.93
CA ARG A 50 -6.27 2.16 10.95
C ARG A 50 -6.51 3.48 11.69
N ASP A 51 -5.50 3.94 12.42
CA ASP A 51 -5.50 5.21 13.13
C ASP A 51 -5.73 6.38 12.15
N GLY A 52 -6.63 7.31 12.52
CA GLY A 52 -6.95 8.50 11.74
C GLY A 52 -5.71 9.33 11.40
N ALA A 53 -4.75 9.44 12.32
CA ALA A 53 -3.52 10.20 12.07
C ALA A 53 -2.65 9.58 10.96
N CYS A 54 -2.59 8.25 10.89
CA CYS A 54 -1.85 7.57 9.81
C CYS A 54 -2.63 7.62 8.49
N ARG A 55 -3.95 7.47 8.55
CA ARG A 55 -4.85 7.48 7.39
C ARG A 55 -4.87 8.83 6.67
N GLU A 56 -4.80 9.94 7.39
CA GLU A 56 -4.72 11.26 6.76
C GLU A 56 -3.36 11.49 6.10
N ARG A 57 -2.28 11.07 6.78
CA ARG A 57 -0.91 11.29 6.32
C ARG A 57 -0.48 10.38 5.17
N ILE A 58 -1.15 9.24 4.95
CA ILE A 58 -0.74 8.30 3.89
C ILE A 58 -0.90 8.90 2.50
N GLY A 59 -1.95 9.68 2.25
CA GLY A 59 -2.17 10.37 0.98
C GLY A 59 -1.01 11.33 0.66
N ILE A 60 -0.59 12.11 1.63
CA ILE A 60 0.54 13.04 1.52
C ILE A 60 1.85 12.27 1.28
N LYS A 61 2.10 11.21 2.05
CA LYS A 61 3.35 10.44 1.99
C LYS A 61 3.51 9.67 0.67
N LEU A 62 2.44 9.04 0.19
CA LEU A 62 2.44 8.31 -1.08
C LEU A 62 2.32 9.25 -2.29
N GLY A 63 1.62 10.37 -2.17
CA GLY A 63 1.55 11.42 -3.19
C GLY A 63 2.91 12.06 -3.49
N LYS A 64 3.74 12.30 -2.46
CA LYS A 64 5.15 12.69 -2.64
C LYS A 64 5.97 11.64 -3.39
N ARG A 65 5.66 10.35 -3.17
CA ARG A 65 6.36 9.24 -3.81
C ARG A 65 6.02 9.10 -5.29
N LYS A 66 4.80 9.44 -5.72
CA LYS A 66 4.40 9.51 -7.15
C LYS A 66 5.24 10.52 -7.93
N LYS A 67 5.61 11.65 -7.30
CA LYS A 67 6.54 12.63 -7.89
C LYS A 67 7.97 12.09 -8.05
N LEU A 68 8.37 11.10 -7.24
CA LEU A 68 9.69 10.47 -7.31
C LEU A 68 9.73 9.29 -8.29
N THR A 69 8.63 8.53 -8.41
CA THR A 69 8.52 7.37 -9.31
C THR A 69 8.04 7.71 -10.71
N SER A 70 7.71 8.97 -11.01
CA SER A 70 7.42 9.43 -12.38
C SER A 70 8.62 9.33 -13.32
N ARG A 71 9.81 8.95 -12.82
CA ARG A 71 10.89 8.41 -13.65
C ARG A 71 10.54 6.98 -14.10
N LYS A 72 9.89 6.90 -15.26
CA LYS A 72 9.66 5.71 -16.12
C LYS A 72 8.56 4.74 -15.70
N ALA A 73 7.32 5.06 -16.07
CA ALA A 73 6.47 4.03 -16.65
C ALA A 73 7.06 3.70 -18.03
N LYS A 74 7.83 2.61 -18.14
CA LYS A 74 8.12 2.03 -19.46
C LYS A 74 6.79 1.48 -19.98
N ALA A 75 6.38 1.96 -21.16
CA ALA A 75 5.22 1.47 -21.89
C ALA A 75 5.26 -0.06 -22.02
N PRO A 76 4.10 -0.75 -22.02
CA PRO A 76 4.06 -2.17 -22.35
C PRO A 76 4.53 -2.32 -23.80
N THR A 77 5.67 -2.97 -24.01
CA THR A 77 6.06 -3.42 -25.35
C THR A 77 5.08 -4.47 -25.81
N SER A 78 4.09 -4.06 -26.62
CA SER A 78 3.35 -4.94 -27.51
C SER A 78 4.35 -5.56 -28.47
N ARG A 79 4.63 -6.85 -28.30
CA ARG A 79 5.40 -7.62 -29.25
C ARG A 79 4.39 -8.30 -30.18
N CYS A 80 4.23 -7.75 -31.38
CA CYS A 80 3.76 -8.49 -32.54
C CYS A 80 4.85 -9.47 -32.99
#